data_AF-A0A2T2T6P7-F1
#
_entry.id   AF-A0A2T2T6P7-F1
#
_cell.length_a   1.000
_cell.length_b   1.000
_cell.length_c   1.000
_cell.angle_alpha   90.00
_cell.angle_beta   90.00
_cell.angle_gamma   90.00
#
_symmetry.space_group_name_H-M   'P 1'
#
loop_
_entity.id
_entity.type
_entity.pdbx_description
1 polymer ?
#
loop_
_entity_poly.entity_id
_entity_poly.type
_entity_poly.pdbx_seq_one_letter_code
_entity_poly.pdbx_strand_id
1 'polypeptide(L)'
;MEAMILAAGLGTRLRPLTNDKPKALVDVGGQPMLERTAHRVVDAGFEHLVINVHHFADRVKKVIEEKDGFGAEVSISHEVEKNLETGGGIKHADPQFRKEGPLLVHNVDILTDLDLKALHDAHDESGALATLAVRPVETNRYLSVDERGHVVGYGDPETGEEHLVTDPQGPTEKVDFIGVQVISPRIFDLMTEEGVFSIINVYMRLIAEEGEAVRTHRADDALWIDIGTHERLEKARRYVEGKKEKKEENLLQG
;
A
#
# COMPACT_ATOMS: atom_id res chain seq x y z
N MET A 1 -6.06 14.04 -7.87
CA MET A 1 -6.23 12.60 -7.53
C MET A 1 -6.06 12.43 -6.03
N GLU A 2 -6.67 11.41 -5.44
CA GLU A 2 -6.63 11.16 -3.99
C GLU A 2 -5.86 9.87 -3.66
N ALA A 3 -5.12 9.89 -2.55
CA ALA A 3 -4.38 8.74 -2.08
C ALA A 3 -4.53 8.55 -0.58
N MET A 4 -4.53 7.30 -0.14
CA MET A 4 -4.40 6.90 1.25
C MET A 4 -3.00 6.32 1.49
N ILE A 5 -2.33 6.78 2.54
CA ILE A 5 -1.10 6.16 3.04
C ILE A 5 -1.43 5.41 4.33
N LEU A 6 -1.28 4.08 4.30
CA LEU A 6 -1.52 3.21 5.45
C LEU A 6 -0.32 3.27 6.41
N ALA A 7 -0.43 4.06 7.47
CA ALA A 7 0.64 4.40 8.41
C ALA A 7 0.37 4.02 9.88
N ALA A 8 -0.77 3.39 10.18
CA ALA A 8 -1.16 2.99 11.54
C ALA A 8 -0.37 1.79 12.14
N GLY A 9 0.49 1.13 11.35
CA GLY A 9 1.18 -0.10 11.75
C GLY A 9 2.08 0.03 13.00
N LEU A 10 1.95 -0.91 13.93
CA LEU A 10 2.70 -0.91 15.21
C LEU A 10 4.22 -1.13 15.05
N GLY A 11 4.66 -1.75 13.95
CA GLY A 11 6.08 -1.98 13.68
C GLY A 11 6.81 -2.80 14.74
N THR A 12 6.16 -3.78 15.37
CA THR A 12 6.71 -4.58 16.48
C THR A 12 8.01 -5.32 16.12
N ARG A 13 8.15 -5.76 14.87
CA ARG A 13 9.36 -6.40 14.32
C ARG A 13 10.56 -5.46 14.15
N LEU A 14 10.34 -4.14 14.27
CA LEU A 14 11.38 -3.10 14.23
C LEU A 14 11.75 -2.58 15.62
N ARG A 15 11.26 -3.19 16.70
CA ARG A 15 11.70 -2.81 18.05
C ARG A 15 13.20 -3.10 18.22
N PRO A 16 13.98 -2.18 18.84
CA PRO A 16 13.51 -1.08 19.68
C PRO A 16 13.20 0.23 18.94
N LEU A 17 13.40 0.33 17.62
CA LEU A 17 13.22 1.58 16.86
C LEU A 17 11.80 2.15 16.91
N THR A 18 10.81 1.31 17.23
CA THR A 18 9.38 1.65 17.29
C THR A 18 8.83 1.68 18.73
N ASN A 19 9.71 1.66 19.75
CA ASN A 19 9.28 1.75 21.15
C ASN A 19 8.76 3.15 21.50
N ASP A 20 9.31 4.20 20.89
CA ASP A 20 9.06 5.61 21.23
C ASP A 20 8.58 6.45 20.04
N LYS A 21 8.42 5.84 18.86
CA LYS A 21 7.90 6.46 17.63
C LYS A 21 7.10 5.45 16.80
N PRO A 22 6.19 5.90 15.92
CA PRO A 22 5.44 5.00 15.05
C PRO A 22 6.34 4.48 13.92
N LYS A 23 5.98 3.32 13.34
CA LYS A 23 6.72 2.72 12.22
C LYS A 23 6.92 3.70 11.06
N ALA A 24 5.88 4.46 10.75
CA ALA A 24 5.88 5.48 9.71
C ALA A 24 6.98 6.54 9.87
N LEU A 25 7.50 6.75 11.09
CA LEU A 25 8.57 7.71 11.39
C LEU A 25 9.95 7.06 11.60
N VAL A 26 10.11 5.78 11.26
CA VAL A 26 11.43 5.14 11.21
C VAL A 26 12.22 5.72 10.04
N ASP A 27 13.46 6.10 10.31
CA ASP A 27 14.37 6.70 9.33
C ASP A 27 14.89 5.66 8.33
N VAL A 28 14.79 6.00 7.05
CA VAL A 28 15.38 5.25 5.95
C VAL A 28 16.33 6.20 5.21
N GLY A 29 17.62 6.21 5.52
CA GLY A 29 18.61 7.02 4.78
C GLY A 29 18.40 8.54 4.93
N GLY A 30 18.08 9.00 6.13
CA GLY A 30 17.92 10.43 6.47
C GLY A 30 16.54 11.02 6.20
N GLN A 31 15.54 10.19 5.91
CA GLN A 31 14.15 10.62 5.73
C GLN A 31 13.21 9.54 6.30
N PRO A 32 12.16 9.93 7.06
CA PRO A 32 11.12 9.01 7.53
C PRO A 32 10.42 8.25 6.40
N MET A 33 9.98 7.01 6.66
CA MET A 33 9.17 6.22 5.71
C MET A 33 7.96 7.02 5.19
N LEU A 34 7.23 7.69 6.08
CA LEU A 34 6.06 8.49 5.71
C LEU A 34 6.39 9.60 4.72
N GLU A 35 7.44 10.36 5.02
CA GLU A 35 7.85 11.49 4.17
C GLU A 35 8.29 10.97 2.79
N ARG A 36 9.00 9.84 2.73
CA ARG A 36 9.38 9.21 1.45
C ARG A 36 8.17 8.79 0.62
N THR A 37 7.24 8.10 1.24
CA THR A 37 6.03 7.60 0.58
C THR A 37 5.14 8.77 0.14
N ALA A 38 4.97 9.78 0.99
CA ALA A 38 4.20 10.97 0.66
C ALA A 38 4.79 11.71 -0.54
N HIS A 39 6.11 11.98 -0.55
CA HIS A 39 6.75 12.64 -1.69
C HIS A 39 6.55 11.86 -2.98
N ARG A 40 6.70 10.52 -2.92
CA ARG A 40 6.48 9.66 -4.09
C ARG A 40 5.04 9.74 -4.63
N VAL A 41 4.07 9.75 -3.73
CA VAL A 41 2.65 9.85 -4.07
C VAL A 41 2.34 11.24 -4.65
N VAL A 42 2.85 12.31 -4.05
CA VAL A 42 2.69 13.69 -4.54
C VAL A 42 3.37 13.87 -5.91
N ASP A 43 4.59 13.37 -6.09
CA ASP A 43 5.33 13.40 -7.36
C ASP A 43 4.57 12.67 -8.49
N ALA A 44 3.69 11.72 -8.15
CA ALA A 44 2.81 11.04 -9.10
C ALA A 44 1.49 11.78 -9.40
N GLY A 45 1.27 12.96 -8.81
CA GLY A 45 0.11 13.82 -9.07
C GLY A 45 -1.06 13.66 -8.09
N PHE A 46 -0.85 13.00 -6.94
CA PHE A 46 -1.86 12.87 -5.91
C PHE A 46 -1.76 14.04 -4.91
N GLU A 47 -2.71 14.97 -5.01
CA GLU A 47 -2.69 16.25 -4.28
C GLU A 47 -3.48 16.22 -2.96
N HIS A 48 -4.27 15.15 -2.74
CA HIS A 48 -5.05 14.94 -1.52
C HIS A 48 -4.64 13.62 -0.88
N LEU A 49 -4.09 13.70 0.33
CA LEU A 49 -3.61 12.55 1.07
C LEU A 49 -4.48 12.30 2.30
N VAL A 50 -4.93 11.07 2.49
CA VAL A 50 -5.49 10.58 3.74
C VAL A 50 -4.46 9.68 4.42
N ILE A 51 -4.04 10.02 5.63
CA ILE A 51 -3.03 9.26 6.37
C ILE A 51 -3.69 8.70 7.62
N ASN A 52 -3.78 7.36 7.73
CA ASN A 52 -4.28 6.77 8.96
C ASN A 52 -3.18 6.67 10.03
N VAL A 53 -3.55 6.94 11.27
CA VAL A 53 -2.64 6.92 12.42
C VAL A 53 -3.28 6.19 13.58
N HIS A 54 -2.47 5.50 14.38
CA HIS A 54 -2.93 4.85 15.61
C HIS A 54 -2.04 5.26 16.78
N HIS A 55 -0.94 4.53 17.00
CA HIS A 55 0.02 4.81 18.06
C HIS A 55 0.88 6.05 17.72
N PHE A 56 1.14 6.91 18.71
CA PHE A 56 1.90 8.16 18.54
C PHE A 56 1.36 9.11 17.44
N ALA A 57 0.04 9.19 17.28
CA ALA A 57 -0.60 10.05 16.28
C ALA A 57 -0.04 11.48 16.25
N ASP A 58 0.15 12.11 17.43
CA ASP A 58 0.64 13.49 17.52
C ASP A 58 2.05 13.68 16.94
N ARG A 59 2.90 12.64 16.97
CA ARG A 59 4.23 12.71 16.32
C ARG A 59 4.10 12.73 14.81
N VAL A 60 3.14 11.97 14.26
CA VAL A 60 2.86 11.97 12.82
C VAL A 60 2.30 13.32 12.40
N LYS A 61 1.32 13.86 13.14
CA LYS A 61 0.74 15.20 12.91
C LYS A 61 1.83 16.27 12.84
N LYS A 62 2.73 16.28 13.84
CA LYS A 62 3.84 17.21 13.90
C LYS A 62 4.75 17.13 12.65
N VAL A 63 5.07 15.94 12.17
CA VAL A 63 5.91 15.79 10.96
C VAL A 63 5.17 16.29 9.72
N ILE A 64 3.87 16.01 9.60
CA ILE A 64 3.04 16.52 8.50
C ILE A 64 3.05 18.07 8.49
N GLU A 65 2.87 18.68 9.66
CA GLU A 65 2.90 20.15 9.82
C GLU A 65 4.28 20.75 9.51
N GLU A 66 5.36 20.16 10.05
CA GLU A 66 6.75 20.61 9.80
C GLU A 66 7.17 20.49 8.33
N LYS A 67 6.49 19.63 7.56
CA LYS A 67 6.75 19.38 6.14
C LYS A 67 5.72 20.02 5.22
N ASP A 68 4.87 20.91 5.73
CA ASP A 68 3.84 21.62 4.98
C ASP A 68 2.97 20.67 4.13
N GLY A 69 2.49 19.59 4.76
CA GLY A 69 1.66 18.58 4.10
C GLY A 69 2.38 17.80 2.99
N PHE A 70 3.72 17.87 2.93
CA PHE A 70 4.54 17.29 1.85
C PHE A 70 4.24 17.88 0.47
N GLY A 71 3.67 19.09 0.40
CA GLY A 71 3.20 19.70 -0.84
C GLY A 71 1.81 19.26 -1.30
N ALA A 72 1.03 18.62 -0.41
CA ALA A 72 -0.34 18.19 -0.64
C ALA A 72 -1.28 18.59 0.50
N GLU A 73 -2.59 18.52 0.24
CA GLU A 73 -3.59 18.65 1.30
C GLU A 73 -3.71 17.33 2.05
N VAL A 74 -3.53 17.36 3.38
CA VAL A 74 -3.47 16.15 4.20
C VAL A 74 -4.63 16.10 5.18
N SER A 75 -5.40 15.02 5.13
CA SER A 75 -6.39 14.63 6.14
C SER A 75 -5.87 13.45 6.97
N ILE A 76 -6.24 13.42 8.24
CA ILE A 76 -5.78 12.38 9.18
C ILE A 76 -6.97 11.53 9.63
N SER A 77 -6.85 10.22 9.43
CA SER A 77 -7.80 9.23 9.94
C SER A 77 -7.23 8.58 11.21
N HIS A 78 -7.71 8.99 12.38
CA HIS A 78 -7.17 8.49 13.66
C HIS A 78 -7.96 7.25 14.13
N GLU A 79 -7.29 6.11 14.16
CA GLU A 79 -7.77 4.87 14.76
C GLU A 79 -7.48 4.93 16.27
N VAL A 80 -8.43 5.38 17.09
CA VAL A 80 -8.16 5.67 18.52
C VAL A 80 -8.08 4.39 19.35
N GLU A 81 -9.02 3.46 19.18
CA GLU A 81 -9.17 2.32 20.09
C GLU A 81 -8.20 1.17 19.80
N LYS A 82 -7.99 0.85 18.52
CA LYS A 82 -7.19 -0.30 18.07
C LYS A 82 -6.71 -0.06 16.64
N ASN A 83 -5.61 -0.72 16.26
CA ASN A 83 -5.20 -0.82 14.87
C ASN A 83 -6.24 -1.67 14.10
N LEU A 84 -6.86 -1.09 13.08
CA LEU A 84 -7.98 -1.67 12.33
C LEU A 84 -7.55 -2.57 11.16
N GLU A 85 -6.24 -2.83 11.02
CA GLU A 85 -5.67 -3.50 9.85
C GLU A 85 -5.93 -2.70 8.54
N THR A 86 -5.68 -3.29 7.38
CA THR A 86 -5.75 -2.60 6.09
C THR A 86 -7.18 -2.29 5.67
N GLY A 87 -8.09 -3.27 5.76
CA GLY A 87 -9.48 -3.10 5.35
C GLY A 87 -10.25 -2.21 6.32
N GLY A 88 -10.10 -2.45 7.62
CA GLY A 88 -10.72 -1.61 8.64
C GLY A 88 -10.19 -0.18 8.62
N GLY A 89 -8.89 0.02 8.39
CA GLY A 89 -8.29 1.34 8.22
C GLY A 89 -8.82 2.10 7.01
N ILE A 90 -8.95 1.42 5.86
CA ILE A 90 -9.56 2.00 4.64
C ILE A 90 -11.01 2.40 4.92
N LYS A 91 -11.83 1.50 5.48
CA LYS A 91 -13.24 1.76 5.80
C LYS A 91 -13.42 2.91 6.80
N HIS A 92 -12.56 2.99 7.82
CA HIS A 92 -12.60 4.06 8.83
C HIS A 92 -12.24 5.43 8.25
N ALA A 93 -11.42 5.45 7.19
CA ALA A 93 -11.04 6.66 6.46
C ALA A 93 -12.10 7.15 5.47
N ASP A 94 -13.25 6.46 5.36
CA ASP A 94 -14.30 6.78 4.40
C ASP A 94 -14.77 8.25 4.42
N PRO A 95 -15.03 8.87 5.61
CA PRO A 95 -15.47 10.26 5.68
C PRO A 95 -14.42 11.31 5.27
N GLN A 96 -13.15 10.91 5.09
CA GLN A 96 -12.04 11.81 4.75
C GLN A 96 -11.81 11.90 3.24
N PHE A 97 -12.37 11.00 2.45
CA PHE A 97 -12.24 11.02 0.99
C PHE A 97 -13.30 11.92 0.34
N ARG A 98 -12.91 12.63 -0.72
CA ARG A 98 -13.85 13.38 -1.59
C ARG A 98 -14.59 12.45 -2.54
N LYS A 99 -13.96 11.31 -2.89
CA LYS A 99 -14.52 10.26 -3.76
C LYS A 99 -14.84 10.79 -5.16
N GLU A 100 -14.02 11.70 -5.67
CA GLU A 100 -14.16 12.27 -7.02
C GLU A 100 -13.60 11.35 -8.12
N GLY A 101 -12.87 10.29 -7.74
CA GLY A 101 -12.31 9.28 -8.62
C GLY A 101 -11.68 8.13 -7.84
N PRO A 102 -10.97 7.22 -8.52
CA PRO A 102 -10.24 6.13 -7.86
C PRO A 102 -9.24 6.61 -6.81
N LEU A 103 -9.06 5.80 -5.77
CA LEU A 103 -8.18 6.11 -4.65
C LEU A 103 -6.95 5.21 -4.71
N LEU A 104 -5.76 5.80 -4.76
CA LEU A 104 -4.53 5.05 -4.54
C LEU A 104 -4.43 4.68 -3.05
N VAL A 105 -4.07 3.45 -2.71
CA VAL A 105 -3.76 3.04 -1.35
C VAL A 105 -2.35 2.48 -1.32
N HIS A 106 -1.50 3.06 -0.48
CA HIS A 106 -0.08 2.73 -0.39
C HIS A 106 0.32 2.42 1.05
N ASN A 107 0.87 1.23 1.29
CA ASN A 107 1.44 0.89 2.60
C ASN A 107 2.70 1.72 2.87
N VAL A 108 2.81 2.36 4.04
CA VAL A 108 3.91 3.30 4.32
C VAL A 108 5.29 2.65 4.32
N ASP A 109 5.36 1.34 4.58
CA ASP A 109 6.58 0.56 4.72
C ASP A 109 7.06 -0.06 3.41
N ILE A 110 6.38 0.19 2.30
CA ILE A 110 6.80 -0.27 0.99
C ILE A 110 7.69 0.79 0.33
N LEU A 111 8.95 0.45 0.11
CA LEU A 111 9.84 1.24 -0.75
C LEU A 111 9.83 0.65 -2.15
N THR A 112 9.30 1.40 -3.11
CA THR A 112 9.18 0.97 -4.51
C THR A 112 9.48 2.08 -5.50
N ASP A 113 9.83 1.71 -6.73
CA ASP A 113 9.87 2.60 -7.89
C ASP A 113 8.74 2.36 -8.92
N LEU A 114 7.71 1.58 -8.56
CA LEU A 114 6.48 1.39 -9.34
C LEU A 114 5.87 2.71 -9.83
N ASP A 115 5.52 2.78 -11.11
CA ASP A 115 4.78 3.90 -11.69
C ASP A 115 3.34 3.94 -11.13
N LEU A 116 3.12 4.78 -10.13
CA LEU A 116 1.83 4.94 -9.45
C LEU A 116 0.77 5.52 -10.38
N LYS A 117 1.17 6.34 -11.37
CA LYS A 117 0.25 6.91 -12.34
C LYS A 117 -0.20 5.85 -13.34
N ALA A 118 0.72 5.02 -13.84
CA ALA A 118 0.36 3.91 -14.72
C ALA A 118 -0.56 2.90 -14.02
N LEU A 119 -0.35 2.62 -12.73
CA LEU A 119 -1.26 1.79 -11.94
C LEU A 119 -2.67 2.40 -11.85
N HIS A 120 -2.76 3.70 -11.58
CA HIS A 120 -4.02 4.43 -11.51
C HIS A 120 -4.76 4.46 -12.85
N ASP A 121 -4.07 4.81 -13.93
CA ASP A 121 -4.66 4.90 -15.26
C ASP A 121 -5.15 3.51 -15.73
N ALA A 122 -4.37 2.45 -15.47
CA ALA A 122 -4.79 1.08 -15.76
C ALA A 122 -6.02 0.64 -14.94
N HIS A 123 -6.17 1.12 -13.70
CA HIS A 123 -7.37 0.87 -12.92
C HIS A 123 -8.59 1.56 -13.52
N ASP A 124 -8.48 2.86 -13.82
CA ASP A 124 -9.55 3.67 -14.37
C ASP A 124 -10.09 3.09 -15.69
N GLU A 125 -9.19 2.66 -16.58
CA GLU A 125 -9.54 1.99 -17.84
C GLU A 125 -10.25 0.63 -17.65
N SER A 126 -10.00 -0.05 -16.53
CA SER A 126 -10.48 -1.41 -16.31
C SER A 126 -11.91 -1.51 -15.80
N GLY A 127 -12.42 -0.46 -15.12
CA GLY A 127 -13.71 -0.48 -14.42
C GLY A 127 -13.82 -1.47 -13.25
N ALA A 128 -12.69 -2.05 -12.84
CA ALA A 128 -12.60 -3.02 -11.75
C ALA A 128 -12.88 -2.36 -10.39
N LEU A 129 -13.29 -3.15 -9.39
CA LEU A 129 -13.44 -2.67 -8.03
C LEU A 129 -12.10 -2.26 -7.41
N ALA A 130 -11.06 -3.04 -7.71
CA ALA A 130 -9.70 -2.76 -7.28
C ALA A 130 -8.68 -3.29 -8.29
N THR A 131 -7.53 -2.62 -8.37
CA THR A 131 -6.36 -3.07 -9.13
C THR A 131 -5.14 -3.12 -8.21
N LEU A 132 -4.57 -4.31 -8.06
CA LEU A 132 -3.48 -4.60 -7.13
C LEU A 132 -2.16 -4.63 -7.89
N ALA A 133 -1.15 -3.89 -7.43
CA ALA A 133 0.19 -4.09 -7.94
C ALA A 133 0.73 -5.44 -7.42
N VAL A 134 1.22 -6.27 -8.33
CA VAL A 134 1.67 -7.63 -8.03
C VAL A 134 3.02 -7.95 -8.66
N ARG A 135 3.70 -8.95 -8.11
CA ARG A 135 4.96 -9.50 -8.63
C ARG A 135 5.00 -11.02 -8.44
N PRO A 136 5.97 -11.75 -9.02
CA PRO A 136 6.14 -13.18 -8.76
C PRO A 136 6.31 -13.49 -7.26
N VAL A 137 5.85 -14.66 -6.82
CA VAL A 137 5.84 -15.04 -5.40
C VAL A 137 7.24 -15.06 -4.80
N GLU A 138 7.42 -14.30 -3.72
CA GLU A 138 8.62 -14.30 -2.86
C GLU A 138 8.27 -14.41 -1.37
N THR A 139 6.99 -14.51 -1.02
CA THR A 139 6.49 -14.49 0.37
C THR A 139 5.57 -15.68 0.68
N ASN A 140 5.07 -15.72 1.92
CA ASN A 140 4.31 -16.85 2.47
C ASN A 140 2.79 -16.75 2.20
N ARG A 141 2.34 -15.79 1.40
CA ARG A 141 0.94 -15.64 0.98
C ARG A 141 0.92 -15.15 -0.46
N TYR A 142 0.21 -15.86 -1.32
CA TYR A 142 0.02 -15.46 -2.73
C TYR A 142 -1.46 -15.28 -3.05
N LEU A 143 -1.72 -14.53 -4.11
CA LEU A 143 -2.99 -14.48 -4.83
C LEU A 143 -2.91 -15.39 -6.04
N SER A 144 -3.99 -16.11 -6.32
CA SER A 144 -4.18 -16.85 -7.57
C SER A 144 -4.86 -15.94 -8.58
N VAL A 145 -4.28 -15.83 -9.76
CA VAL A 145 -4.71 -14.90 -10.81
C VAL A 145 -4.93 -15.67 -12.10
N ASP A 146 -6.07 -15.47 -12.75
CA ASP A 146 -6.40 -16.14 -14.01
C ASP A 146 -5.66 -15.52 -15.22
N GLU A 147 -5.83 -16.10 -16.41
CA GLU A 147 -5.12 -15.67 -17.62
C GLU A 147 -5.49 -14.24 -18.07
N ARG A 148 -6.59 -13.68 -17.54
CA ARG A 148 -7.09 -12.34 -17.83
C ARG A 148 -6.58 -11.29 -16.84
N GLY A 149 -5.79 -11.72 -15.85
CA GLY A 149 -5.28 -10.88 -14.78
C GLY A 149 -6.30 -10.61 -13.68
N HIS A 150 -7.33 -11.45 -13.51
CA HIS A 150 -8.28 -11.34 -12.41
C HIS A 150 -7.84 -12.17 -11.22
N VAL A 151 -7.95 -11.61 -10.02
CA VAL A 151 -7.76 -12.36 -8.79
C VAL A 151 -8.94 -13.32 -8.62
N VAL A 152 -8.65 -14.59 -8.38
CA VAL A 152 -9.66 -15.66 -8.25
C VAL A 152 -9.51 -16.49 -6.98
N GLY A 153 -8.45 -16.23 -6.19
CA GLY A 153 -8.18 -16.96 -4.97
C GLY A 153 -6.90 -16.51 -4.29
N TYR A 154 -6.52 -17.24 -3.25
CA TYR A 154 -5.30 -17.02 -2.49
C TYR A 154 -4.78 -18.33 -1.90
N GLY A 155 -3.53 -18.32 -1.45
CA GLY A 155 -2.96 -19.50 -0.82
C GLY A 155 -1.67 -19.26 -0.08
N ASP A 156 -1.05 -20.35 0.33
CA ASP A 156 0.19 -20.39 1.11
C ASP A 156 1.17 -21.36 0.47
N PRO A 157 2.37 -20.91 0.04
CA PRO A 157 3.34 -21.79 -0.58
C PRO A 157 3.98 -22.77 0.42
N GLU A 158 3.99 -22.46 1.71
CA GLU A 158 4.57 -23.35 2.74
C GLU A 158 3.65 -24.53 3.03
N THR A 159 2.33 -24.32 3.06
CA THR A 159 1.36 -25.40 3.30
C THR A 159 0.89 -26.08 2.01
N GLY A 160 1.06 -25.42 0.87
CA GLY A 160 0.50 -25.85 -0.42
C GLY A 160 -1.02 -25.65 -0.54
N GLU A 161 -1.63 -25.01 0.45
CA GLU A 161 -3.06 -24.73 0.47
C GLU A 161 -3.40 -23.62 -0.54
N GLU A 162 -4.49 -23.84 -1.29
CA GLU A 162 -5.02 -22.90 -2.27
C GLU A 162 -6.54 -22.86 -2.14
N HIS A 163 -7.08 -21.65 -1.98
CA HIS A 163 -8.51 -21.37 -1.86
C HIS A 163 -8.94 -20.53 -3.06
N LEU A 164 -9.63 -21.16 -4.01
CA LEU A 164 -10.31 -20.45 -5.09
C LEU A 164 -11.68 -20.00 -4.60
N VAL A 165 -11.99 -18.73 -4.82
CA VAL A 165 -13.27 -18.12 -4.45
C VAL A 165 -14.21 -17.96 -5.64
N THR A 166 -13.68 -18.19 -6.85
CA THR A 166 -14.43 -18.24 -8.12
C THR A 166 -13.70 -19.13 -9.12
N ASP A 167 -14.40 -19.56 -10.17
CA ASP A 167 -13.82 -20.40 -11.22
C ASP A 167 -12.89 -19.58 -12.13
N PRO A 168 -11.61 -19.97 -12.28
CA PRO A 168 -10.67 -19.23 -13.12
C PRO A 168 -11.00 -19.34 -14.60
N GLN A 169 -10.74 -18.26 -15.34
CA GLN A 169 -10.69 -18.29 -16.80
C GLN A 169 -9.28 -18.69 -17.24
N GLY A 170 -9.11 -19.96 -17.59
CA GLY A 170 -7.81 -20.50 -18.02
C GLY A 170 -6.86 -20.85 -16.86
N PRO A 171 -5.56 -21.04 -17.14
CA PRO A 171 -4.55 -21.36 -16.14
C PRO A 171 -4.38 -20.24 -15.11
N THR A 172 -4.07 -20.61 -13.87
CA THR A 172 -3.76 -19.64 -12.81
C THR A 172 -2.26 -19.44 -12.63
N GLU A 173 -1.87 -18.19 -12.41
CA GLU A 173 -0.56 -17.77 -11.92
C GLU A 173 -0.65 -17.42 -10.42
N LYS A 174 0.43 -17.66 -9.68
CA LYS A 174 0.56 -17.24 -8.28
C LYS A 174 1.40 -15.97 -8.22
N VAL A 175 0.92 -14.95 -7.52
CA VAL A 175 1.59 -13.64 -7.41
C VAL A 175 1.50 -13.08 -5.99
N ASP A 176 2.46 -12.24 -5.62
CA ASP A 176 2.45 -11.49 -4.37
C ASP A 176 1.85 -10.11 -4.56
N PHE A 177 0.90 -9.74 -3.70
CA PHE A 177 0.46 -8.35 -3.58
C PHE A 177 1.52 -7.51 -2.86
N ILE A 178 1.95 -6.41 -3.49
CA ILE A 178 3.13 -5.67 -3.02
C ILE A 178 2.81 -4.56 -2.01
N GLY A 179 1.54 -4.38 -1.63
CA GLY A 179 1.11 -3.33 -0.70
C GLY A 179 0.78 -1.98 -1.34
N VAL A 180 0.58 -1.94 -2.67
CA VAL A 180 0.15 -0.76 -3.42
C VAL A 180 -1.01 -1.14 -4.34
N GLN A 181 -2.13 -0.45 -4.26
CA GLN A 181 -3.35 -0.74 -5.01
C GLN A 181 -4.11 0.53 -5.35
N VAL A 182 -5.04 0.44 -6.29
CA VAL A 182 -6.03 1.48 -6.56
C VAL A 182 -7.42 0.88 -6.38
N ILE A 183 -8.30 1.58 -5.68
CA ILE A 183 -9.66 1.13 -5.36
C ILE A 183 -10.69 2.11 -5.90
N SER A 184 -11.79 1.59 -6.42
CA SER A 184 -12.95 2.38 -6.82
C SER A 184 -13.75 2.79 -5.58
N PRO A 185 -14.23 4.05 -5.46
CA PRO A 185 -15.00 4.50 -4.30
C PRO A 185 -16.27 3.68 -4.01
N ARG A 186 -16.84 2.99 -5.01
CA ARG A 186 -18.01 2.11 -4.80
C ARG A 186 -17.75 1.01 -3.77
N ILE A 187 -16.49 0.67 -3.49
CA ILE A 187 -16.15 -0.34 -2.49
C ILE A 187 -16.71 -0.02 -1.10
N PHE A 188 -16.81 1.26 -0.73
CA PHE A 188 -17.30 1.66 0.60
C PHE A 188 -18.77 1.28 0.82
N ASP A 189 -19.58 1.26 -0.25
CA ASP A 189 -20.98 0.84 -0.19
C ASP A 189 -21.12 -0.68 -0.08
N LEU A 190 -20.09 -1.43 -0.50
CA LEU A 190 -20.06 -2.90 -0.52
C LEU A 190 -19.40 -3.51 0.73
N MET A 191 -18.66 -2.72 1.51
CA MET A 191 -18.00 -3.19 2.72
C MET A 191 -19.00 -3.39 3.87
N THR A 192 -19.25 -4.64 4.24
CA THR A 192 -20.12 -5.01 5.36
C THR A 192 -19.35 -5.32 6.65
N GLU A 193 -18.02 -5.44 6.56
CA GLU A 193 -17.11 -5.82 7.63
C GLU A 193 -16.97 -4.71 8.69
N GLU A 194 -16.82 -5.09 9.96
CA GLU A 194 -16.65 -4.15 11.07
C GLU A 194 -15.40 -4.46 11.90
N GLY A 195 -14.76 -3.43 12.44
CA GLY A 195 -13.62 -3.57 13.33
C GLY A 195 -12.30 -3.84 12.61
N VAL A 196 -11.60 -4.91 13.02
CA VAL A 196 -10.24 -5.23 12.54
C VAL A 196 -10.34 -6.28 11.44
N PHE A 197 -9.98 -5.92 10.21
CA PHE A 197 -10.03 -6.86 9.08
C PHE A 197 -9.11 -6.46 7.93
N SER A 198 -8.61 -7.47 7.22
CA SER A 198 -7.82 -7.32 6.01
C SER A 198 -8.68 -6.94 4.80
N ILE A 199 -8.17 -6.03 3.96
CA ILE A 199 -8.80 -5.70 2.68
C ILE A 199 -8.87 -6.89 1.72
N ILE A 200 -7.94 -7.84 1.82
CA ILE A 200 -7.95 -9.05 0.98
C ILE A 200 -9.19 -9.90 1.26
N ASN A 201 -9.65 -9.99 2.52
CA ASN A 201 -10.86 -10.73 2.87
C ASN A 201 -12.10 -10.11 2.23
N VAL A 202 -12.15 -8.77 2.17
CA VAL A 202 -13.22 -8.03 1.48
C VAL A 202 -13.23 -8.39 0.00
N TYR A 203 -12.07 -8.35 -0.67
CA TYR A 203 -11.96 -8.73 -2.07
C TYR A 203 -12.43 -10.16 -2.32
N MET A 204 -11.97 -11.11 -1.52
CA MET A 204 -12.35 -12.51 -1.67
C MET A 204 -13.86 -12.71 -1.54
N ARG A 205 -14.50 -12.04 -0.57
CA ARG A 205 -15.95 -12.07 -0.40
C ARG A 205 -16.67 -11.44 -1.60
N LEU A 206 -16.27 -10.24 -2.03
CA LEU A 206 -16.93 -9.52 -3.11
C LEU A 206 -16.78 -10.23 -4.47
N ILE A 207 -15.65 -10.89 -4.72
CA ILE A 207 -15.47 -11.77 -5.88
C ILE A 207 -16.45 -12.95 -5.81
N ALA A 208 -16.53 -13.63 -4.66
CA ALA A 208 -17.33 -14.85 -4.49
C ALA A 208 -18.84 -14.60 -4.53
N GLU A 209 -19.29 -13.56 -3.83
CA GLU A 209 -20.71 -13.34 -3.53
C GLU A 209 -21.37 -12.35 -4.50
N GLU A 210 -20.59 -11.37 -5.00
CA GLU A 210 -21.11 -10.24 -5.77
C GLU A 210 -20.55 -10.20 -7.21
N GLY A 211 -19.60 -11.08 -7.54
CA GLY A 211 -18.99 -11.16 -8.86
C GLY A 211 -18.14 -9.94 -9.23
N GLU A 212 -17.68 -9.20 -8.21
CA GLU A 212 -16.86 -8.01 -8.40
C GLU A 212 -15.49 -8.37 -8.96
N ALA A 213 -14.97 -7.53 -9.86
CA ALA A 213 -13.69 -7.75 -10.50
C ALA A 213 -12.57 -7.10 -9.67
N VAL A 214 -11.59 -7.90 -9.26
CA VAL A 214 -10.32 -7.42 -8.72
C VAL A 214 -9.21 -7.82 -9.68
N ARG A 215 -8.50 -6.83 -10.21
CA ARG A 215 -7.48 -7.02 -11.25
C ARG A 215 -6.08 -6.84 -10.70
N THR A 216 -5.10 -7.21 -11.50
CA THR A 216 -3.69 -7.02 -11.19
C THR A 216 -3.00 -6.09 -12.17
N HIS A 217 -1.93 -5.45 -11.70
CA HIS A 217 -0.99 -4.66 -12.49
C HIS A 217 0.42 -5.18 -12.18
N ARG A 218 1.17 -5.58 -13.22
CA ARG A 218 2.50 -6.20 -13.05
C ARG A 218 3.53 -5.16 -12.63
N ALA A 219 4.30 -5.50 -11.61
CA ALA A 219 5.39 -4.70 -11.05
C ALA A 219 6.70 -5.51 -11.01
N ASP A 220 6.87 -6.44 -11.94
CA ASP A 220 7.92 -7.46 -11.91
C ASP A 220 9.34 -6.87 -11.88
N ASP A 221 9.54 -5.79 -12.64
CA ASP A 221 10.82 -5.08 -12.75
C ASP A 221 10.96 -3.91 -11.79
N ALA A 222 9.91 -3.61 -11.01
CA ALA A 222 9.95 -2.53 -10.05
C ALA A 222 10.82 -2.92 -8.85
N LEU A 223 11.58 -1.96 -8.32
CA LEU A 223 12.11 -2.06 -6.97
C LEU A 223 10.96 -2.34 -6.01
N TRP A 224 11.15 -3.33 -5.13
CA TRP A 224 10.27 -3.55 -4.00
C TRP A 224 11.05 -3.98 -2.77
N ILE A 225 10.89 -3.21 -1.69
CA ILE A 225 11.43 -3.53 -0.37
C ILE A 225 10.31 -3.27 0.65
N ASP A 226 9.73 -4.35 1.18
CA ASP A 226 8.87 -4.29 2.38
C ASP A 226 9.74 -4.08 3.63
N ILE A 227 9.69 -2.89 4.22
CA ILE A 227 10.48 -2.51 5.39
C ILE A 227 9.80 -3.00 6.68
N GLY A 228 9.60 -4.31 6.76
CA GLY A 228 8.99 -5.01 7.90
C GLY A 228 9.96 -5.47 8.99
N THR A 229 11.26 -5.55 8.70
CA THR A 229 12.30 -6.10 9.60
C THR A 229 13.58 -5.26 9.57
N HIS A 230 14.46 -5.44 10.56
CA HIS A 230 15.74 -4.72 10.61
C HIS A 230 16.61 -5.00 9.38
N GLU A 231 16.67 -6.25 8.93
CA GLU A 231 17.43 -6.62 7.73
C GLU A 231 16.92 -5.88 6.48
N ARG A 232 15.60 -5.85 6.28
CA ARG A 232 14.99 -5.14 5.14
C ARG A 232 15.12 -3.63 5.27
N LEU A 233 15.13 -3.09 6.49
CA LEU A 233 15.44 -1.67 6.75
C LEU A 233 16.87 -1.32 6.34
N GLU A 234 17.85 -2.13 6.69
CA GLU A 234 19.24 -1.92 6.28
C GLU A 234 19.44 -2.10 4.77
N LYS A 235 18.68 -2.99 4.13
CA LYS A 235 18.63 -3.09 2.66
C LYS A 235 18.10 -1.79 2.04
N ALA A 236 17.01 -1.24 2.58
CA ALA A 236 16.43 0.01 2.12
C ALA A 236 17.38 1.21 2.30
N ARG A 237 18.04 1.32 3.46
CA ARG A 237 19.03 2.38 3.74
C ARG A 237 20.16 2.40 2.72
N ARG A 238 20.81 1.24 2.51
CA ARG A 238 21.90 1.10 1.52
C ARG A 238 21.45 1.45 0.11
N TYR A 239 20.25 1.06 -0.29
CA TYR A 239 19.71 1.39 -1.61
C TYR A 239 19.55 2.91 -1.80
N VAL A 240 18.99 3.59 -0.81
CA VAL A 240 18.77 5.04 -0.86
C VAL A 240 20.10 5.81 -0.84
N GLU A 241 21.04 5.40 0.00
CA GLU A 241 22.39 6.00 0.08
C GLU A 241 23.13 5.88 -1.26
N GLY A 242 23.16 4.69 -1.87
CA GLY A 242 23.79 4.50 -3.17
C GLY A 242 23.14 5.29 -4.32
N LYS A 243 21.86 5.65 -4.21
CA LYS A 243 21.21 6.58 -5.15
C LYS A 243 21.66 8.03 -4.96
N LYS A 244 21.90 8.46 -3.71
CA LYS A 244 22.41 9.81 -3.40
C LYS A 244 23.80 10.01 -3.97
N GLU A 245 24.70 9.06 -3.71
CA GLU A 245 26.09 9.09 -4.20
C GLU A 245 26.15 9.21 -5.73
N LYS A 246 25.40 8.37 -6.45
CA LYS A 246 25.34 8.45 -7.93
C LYS A 246 24.78 9.78 -8.44
N LYS A 247 23.81 10.37 -7.73
CA LYS A 247 23.25 11.67 -8.11
C LYS A 247 24.27 12.79 -7.89
N GLU A 248 25.01 12.76 -6.80
CA GLU A 248 26.08 13.72 -6.49
C GLU A 248 27.24 13.60 -7.49
N GLU A 249 27.66 12.38 -7.83
CA GLU A 249 28.67 12.12 -8.87
C GLU A 249 28.25 12.69 -10.22
N ASN A 250 27.00 12.47 -10.64
CA ASN A 250 26.48 12.99 -11.91
C ASN A 250 26.40 14.53 -11.92
N LEU A 251 26.13 15.17 -10.78
CA LEU A 251 26.13 16.64 -10.66
C LEU A 251 27.55 17.24 -10.67
N LEU A 252 28.57 16.47 -10.26
CA LEU A 252 29.97 16.91 -10.28
C LEU A 252 30.65 16.70 -11.64
N GLN A 253 30.06 15.88 -12.51
CA GLN A 253 30.58 15.55 -13.84
C GLN A 253 29.89 16.30 -15.00
N GLY A 254 28.80 17.03 -14.74
CA GLY A 254 28.04 17.84 -15.72
C GLY A 254 28.24 19.34 -15.53
#